data_AF-A0A2E0GJK1-F1
#
_entry.id   AF-A0A2E0GJK1-F1
#
_cell.length_a   1.000
_cell.length_b   1.000
_cell.length_c   1.000
_cell.angle_alpha   90.00
_cell.angle_beta   90.00
_cell.angle_gamma   90.00
#
_symmetry.space_group_name_H-M   'P 1'
#
loop_
_entity.id
_entity.type
_entity.pdbx_description
1 polymer ?
#
loop_
_entity_poly.entity_id
_entity_poly.type
_entity_poly.pdbx_seq_one_letter_code
_entity_poly.pdbx_strand_id
1 'polypeptide(L)'
;MDNSSDGNIVYKRWTVWRVVSLLLLLSIIAFWIWALSPLAPQGHPDKLNDPAFAIAAKPLCADAKSSLEELPLALTTKTPDERAELIDEGTTIYRDLLEALRLLAPDPNSDDGKNVNLWIDDYEIYLNDRDQYAEKFRLGKDEAFVVSPSIKGDKWVSRPIDEFAKANDLKECLVPLDV
;
A
#
# COMPACT_ATOMS: atom_id res chain seq x y z
N MET A 1 10.91 -73.64 27.21
CA MET A 1 10.47 -72.51 28.07
C MET A 1 10.16 -71.38 27.11
N ASP A 2 8.88 -71.27 26.80
CA ASP A 2 8.37 -70.51 25.66
C ASP A 2 7.99 -69.09 26.08
N ASN A 3 8.56 -68.14 25.35
CA ASN A 3 8.04 -66.84 24.90
C ASN A 3 7.00 -66.04 25.72
N SER A 4 7.29 -64.74 25.81
CA SER A 4 6.48 -63.67 25.17
C SER A 4 6.25 -62.47 26.10
N SER A 5 6.97 -61.38 25.88
CA SER A 5 6.61 -60.05 26.39
C SER A 5 7.27 -58.96 25.54
N ASP A 6 6.82 -58.78 24.30
CA ASP A 6 7.21 -57.61 23.48
C ASP A 6 6.13 -57.18 22.45
N GLY A 7 4.84 -57.40 22.75
CA GLY A 7 3.75 -57.15 21.80
C GLY A 7 3.01 -55.81 21.92
N ASN A 8 3.11 -55.08 23.03
CA ASN A 8 2.10 -54.05 23.38
C ASN A 8 2.54 -52.58 23.20
N ILE A 9 3.82 -52.28 22.95
CA ILE A 9 4.31 -50.89 22.90
C ILE A 9 4.20 -50.29 21.48
N VAL A 10 4.33 -51.12 20.43
CA VAL A 10 4.31 -50.66 19.03
C VAL A 10 2.89 -50.27 18.57
N TYR A 11 1.88 -51.07 18.91
CA TYR A 11 0.49 -50.81 18.52
C TYR A 11 -0.09 -49.52 19.13
N LYS A 12 0.26 -49.21 20.39
CA LYS A 12 -0.26 -48.03 21.11
C LYS A 12 0.33 -46.72 20.58
N ARG A 13 1.62 -46.69 20.20
CA ARG A 13 2.24 -45.51 19.56
C ARG A 13 1.65 -45.22 18.19
N TRP A 14 1.33 -46.25 17.42
CA TRP A 14 0.77 -46.10 16.08
C TRP A 14 -0.68 -45.61 16.10
N THR A 15 -1.50 -46.06 17.05
CA THR A 15 -2.86 -45.55 17.23
C THR A 15 -2.88 -44.13 17.77
N VAL A 16 -1.99 -43.77 18.70
CA VAL A 16 -1.85 -42.38 19.19
C VAL A 16 -1.43 -41.44 18.05
N TRP A 17 -0.44 -41.82 17.25
CA TRP A 17 -0.04 -41.03 16.07
C TRP A 17 -1.17 -40.86 15.07
N ARG A 18 -1.96 -41.91 14.81
CA ARG A 18 -3.14 -41.81 13.94
C ARG A 18 -4.20 -40.87 14.49
N VAL A 19 -4.47 -40.91 15.79
CA VAL A 19 -5.43 -39.99 16.42
C VAL A 19 -4.93 -38.54 16.34
N VAL A 20 -3.64 -38.30 16.64
CA VAL A 20 -3.04 -36.96 16.51
C VAL A 20 -3.07 -36.49 15.05
N SER A 21 -2.70 -37.35 14.10
CA SER A 21 -2.78 -37.03 12.67
C SER A 21 -4.20 -36.74 12.23
N LEU A 22 -5.20 -37.51 12.67
CA LEU A 22 -6.62 -37.25 12.36
C LEU A 22 -7.10 -35.92 12.93
N LEU A 23 -6.77 -35.62 14.19
CA LEU A 23 -7.13 -34.34 14.82
C LEU A 23 -6.48 -33.16 14.10
N LEU A 24 -5.22 -33.29 13.71
CA LEU A 24 -4.50 -32.26 12.95
C LEU A 24 -5.08 -32.08 11.54
N LEU A 25 -5.50 -33.17 10.91
CA LEU A 25 -6.16 -33.12 9.59
C LEU A 25 -7.53 -32.45 9.70
N LEU A 26 -8.31 -32.77 10.74
CA LEU A 26 -9.59 -32.12 11.03
C LEU A 26 -9.42 -30.64 11.38
N SER A 27 -8.39 -30.26 12.13
CA SER A 27 -8.13 -28.86 12.46
C SER A 27 -7.71 -28.06 11.23
N ILE A 28 -6.88 -28.64 10.35
CA ILE A 28 -6.52 -28.03 9.07
C ILE A 28 -7.77 -27.88 8.19
N ILE A 29 -8.61 -28.90 8.07
CA ILE A 29 -9.86 -28.82 7.31
C ILE A 29 -10.77 -27.73 7.88
N ALA A 30 -10.98 -27.70 9.20
CA ALA A 30 -11.81 -26.69 9.86
C ALA A 30 -11.26 -25.27 9.64
N PHE A 31 -9.94 -25.10 9.73
CA PHE A 31 -9.28 -23.83 9.44
C PHE A 31 -9.52 -23.37 8.00
N TRP A 32 -9.35 -24.26 7.00
CA TRP A 32 -9.58 -23.90 5.60
C TRP A 32 -11.05 -23.65 5.29
N ILE A 33 -11.98 -24.41 5.89
CA ILE A 33 -13.42 -24.15 5.78
C ILE A 33 -13.73 -22.75 6.30
N TRP A 34 -13.20 -22.37 7.46
CA TRP A 34 -13.40 -21.04 8.02
C TRP A 34 -12.75 -19.94 7.16
N ALA A 35 -11.48 -20.12 6.76
CA ALA A 35 -10.72 -19.14 5.98
C ALA A 35 -11.31 -18.87 4.59
N LEU A 36 -11.91 -19.89 3.95
CA LEU A 36 -12.58 -19.77 2.65
C LEU A 36 -14.08 -19.47 2.78
N SER A 37 -14.62 -19.44 4.00
CA SER A 37 -16.01 -19.08 4.21
C SER A 37 -16.23 -17.58 4.01
N PRO A 38 -17.47 -17.15 3.68
CA PRO A 38 -17.86 -15.74 3.70
C PRO A 38 -17.75 -15.07 5.08
N LEU A 39 -17.51 -15.86 6.14
CA LEU A 39 -17.36 -15.34 7.51
C LEU A 39 -15.95 -14.82 7.81
N ALA A 40 -14.95 -15.19 7.00
CA ALA A 40 -13.64 -14.55 7.08
C ALA A 40 -13.75 -13.13 6.49
N PRO A 41 -13.12 -12.10 7.08
CA PRO A 41 -13.06 -10.77 6.47
C PRO A 41 -12.48 -10.89 5.06
N GLN A 42 -13.32 -10.66 4.04
CA GLN A 42 -12.94 -10.74 2.64
C GLN A 42 -12.73 -9.31 2.12
N GLY A 43 -11.57 -9.04 1.53
CA GLY A 43 -11.29 -7.75 0.92
C GLY A 43 -9.80 -7.44 0.87
N HIS A 44 -9.41 -6.60 -0.09
CA HIS A 44 -8.10 -5.99 -0.07
C HIS A 44 -8.02 -5.07 1.17
N PRO A 45 -6.96 -5.13 2.00
CA PRO A 45 -6.90 -4.37 3.26
C PRO A 45 -7.06 -2.85 3.05
N ASP A 46 -6.66 -2.35 1.88
CA ASP A 46 -6.78 -0.94 1.51
C ASP A 46 -8.11 -0.60 0.79
N LYS A 47 -9.01 -1.56 0.59
CA LYS A 47 -10.32 -1.31 -0.02
C LYS A 47 -11.22 -0.58 0.99
N LEU A 48 -11.75 0.57 0.60
CA LEU A 48 -12.75 1.29 1.40
C LEU A 48 -14.07 0.54 1.39
N ASN A 49 -14.76 0.55 2.53
CA ASN A 49 -16.09 -0.03 2.67
C ASN A 49 -17.13 0.83 1.93
N ASP A 50 -17.02 2.15 2.06
CA ASP A 50 -17.83 3.14 1.34
C ASP A 50 -17.06 3.70 0.13
N PRO A 51 -17.55 3.53 -1.10
CA PRO A 51 -16.89 4.08 -2.29
C PRO A 51 -17.04 5.60 -2.45
N ALA A 52 -17.81 6.30 -1.62
CA ALA A 52 -18.10 7.73 -1.77
C ALA A 52 -16.84 8.60 -1.88
N PHE A 53 -15.84 8.34 -1.03
CA PHE A 53 -14.54 9.03 -1.11
C PHE A 53 -13.88 8.81 -2.46
N ALA A 54 -13.76 7.56 -2.91
CA ALA A 54 -13.09 7.23 -4.16
C ALA A 54 -13.82 7.82 -5.38
N ILE A 55 -15.16 7.83 -5.37
CA ILE A 55 -15.95 8.44 -6.45
C ILE A 55 -15.69 9.95 -6.52
N ALA A 56 -15.62 10.63 -5.37
CA ALA A 56 -15.39 12.07 -5.31
C ALA A 56 -13.92 12.46 -5.58
N ALA A 57 -12.97 11.62 -5.18
CA ALA A 57 -11.54 11.82 -5.38
C ALA A 57 -11.09 11.66 -6.84
N LYS A 58 -11.73 10.75 -7.58
CA LYS A 58 -11.35 10.41 -8.96
C LYS A 58 -11.21 11.62 -9.91
N PRO A 59 -12.20 12.53 -10.02
CA PRO A 59 -12.05 13.70 -10.88
C PRO A 59 -10.90 14.62 -10.43
N LEU A 60 -10.68 14.79 -9.12
CA LEU A 60 -9.58 15.62 -8.61
C LEU A 60 -8.22 15.06 -9.02
N CYS A 61 -8.03 13.74 -8.91
CA CYS A 61 -6.79 13.11 -9.33
C CYS A 61 -6.61 13.15 -10.85
N ALA A 62 -7.69 13.02 -11.63
CA ALA A 62 -7.63 13.16 -13.07
C ALA A 62 -7.20 14.57 -13.49
N ASP A 63 -7.75 15.60 -12.84
CA ASP A 63 -7.40 16.99 -13.09
C ASP A 63 -5.93 17.26 -12.72
N ALA A 64 -5.49 16.84 -11.52
CA ALA A 64 -4.09 16.99 -11.10
C ALA A 64 -3.11 16.28 -12.04
N LYS A 65 -3.45 15.06 -12.49
CA LYS A 65 -2.65 14.33 -13.47
C LYS A 65 -2.59 15.06 -14.80
N SER A 66 -3.72 15.59 -15.29
CA SER A 66 -3.76 16.37 -16.53
C SER A 66 -2.89 17.62 -16.43
N SER A 67 -2.97 18.36 -15.32
CA SER A 67 -2.12 19.54 -15.06
C SER A 67 -0.64 19.18 -15.04
N LEU A 68 -0.27 18.03 -14.46
CA LEU A 68 1.11 17.56 -14.47
C LEU A 68 1.58 17.21 -15.90
N GLU A 69 0.72 16.60 -16.71
CA GLU A 69 1.04 16.22 -18.10
C GLU A 69 1.21 17.44 -19.04
N GLU A 70 0.72 18.62 -18.65
CA GLU A 70 0.97 19.88 -19.34
C GLU A 70 2.38 20.43 -19.11
N LEU A 71 3.05 20.00 -18.03
CA LEU A 71 4.43 20.39 -17.75
C LEU A 71 5.41 19.62 -18.63
N PRO A 72 6.52 20.25 -19.07
CA PRO A 72 7.64 19.52 -19.64
C PRO A 72 8.18 18.48 -18.65
N LEU A 73 8.63 17.32 -19.14
CA LEU A 73 9.29 16.32 -18.30
C LEU A 73 10.58 16.92 -17.72
N ALA A 74 10.74 16.84 -16.40
CA ALA A 74 11.90 17.39 -15.69
C ALA A 74 13.24 16.82 -16.21
N LEU A 75 13.24 15.56 -16.65
CA LEU A 75 14.40 14.90 -17.26
C LEU A 75 14.86 15.52 -18.61
N THR A 76 14.01 16.30 -19.27
CA THR A 76 14.30 16.89 -20.60
C THR A 76 14.93 18.28 -20.54
N THR A 77 15.03 18.87 -19.35
CA THR A 77 15.65 20.19 -19.17
C THR A 77 17.16 20.16 -19.37
N LYS A 78 17.75 21.33 -19.64
CA LYS A 78 19.19 21.46 -19.90
C LYS A 78 19.99 21.79 -18.66
N THR A 79 19.35 22.37 -17.65
CA THR A 79 20.02 22.82 -16.43
C THR A 79 19.43 22.15 -15.19
N PRO A 80 20.24 21.91 -14.14
CA PRO A 80 19.74 21.42 -12.85
C PRO A 80 18.67 22.34 -12.24
N ASP A 81 18.83 23.66 -12.36
CA ASP A 81 17.87 24.62 -11.79
C ASP A 81 16.50 24.54 -12.49
N GLU A 82 16.46 24.47 -13.82
CA GLU A 82 15.22 24.24 -14.58
C GLU A 82 14.56 22.90 -14.20
N ARG A 83 15.38 21.87 -13.95
CA ARG A 83 14.85 20.56 -13.49
C ARG A 83 14.20 20.68 -12.12
N ALA A 84 14.85 21.36 -11.18
CA ALA A 84 14.31 21.59 -9.84
C ALA A 84 12.98 22.36 -9.88
N GLU A 85 12.91 23.41 -10.71
CA GLU A 85 11.69 24.22 -10.87
C GLU A 85 10.49 23.41 -11.38
N LEU A 86 10.69 22.53 -12.37
CA LEU A 86 9.61 21.66 -12.87
C LEU A 86 9.17 20.61 -11.83
N ILE A 87 10.11 20.08 -11.05
CA ILE A 87 9.78 19.15 -9.96
C ILE A 87 8.92 19.86 -8.91
N ASP A 88 9.27 21.09 -8.53
CA ASP A 88 8.52 21.89 -7.57
C ASP A 88 7.12 22.25 -8.08
N GLU A 89 7.00 22.61 -9.36
CA GLU A 89 5.71 22.90 -10.00
C GLU A 89 4.81 21.66 -10.00
N GLY A 90 5.34 20.50 -10.43
CA GLY A 90 4.62 19.22 -10.36
C GLY A 90 4.27 18.81 -8.93
N THR A 91 5.14 19.08 -7.96
CA THR A 91 4.89 18.80 -6.54
C THR A 91 3.77 19.67 -5.99
N THR A 92 3.72 20.94 -6.38
CA THR A 92 2.68 21.89 -5.97
C THR A 92 1.29 21.44 -6.43
N ILE A 93 1.16 20.97 -7.68
CA ILE A 93 -0.10 20.40 -8.22
C ILE A 93 -0.61 19.26 -7.31
N TYR A 94 0.27 18.37 -6.88
CA TYR A 94 -0.14 17.26 -6.00
C TYR A 94 -0.37 17.69 -4.55
N ARG A 95 0.27 18.76 -4.06
CA ARG A 95 -0.04 19.32 -2.73
C ARG A 95 -1.46 19.89 -2.70
N ASP A 96 -1.84 20.62 -3.75
CA ASP A 96 -3.21 21.14 -3.91
C ASP A 96 -4.23 19.99 -4.00
N LEU A 97 -3.88 18.90 -4.72
CA LEU A 97 -4.68 17.67 -4.73
C LEU A 97 -4.86 17.09 -3.32
N LEU A 98 -3.77 16.94 -2.54
CA LEU A 98 -3.87 16.38 -1.19
C LEU A 98 -4.73 17.25 -0.25
N GLU A 99 -4.66 18.57 -0.37
CA GLU A 99 -5.55 19.48 0.37
C GLU A 99 -7.02 19.22 -0.01
N ALA A 100 -7.32 19.13 -1.30
CA ALA A 100 -8.68 18.84 -1.77
C ALA A 100 -9.18 17.45 -1.31
N LEU A 101 -8.32 16.43 -1.34
CA LEU A 101 -8.66 15.08 -0.87
C LEU A 101 -8.95 15.04 0.64
N ARG A 102 -8.22 15.82 1.45
CA ARG A 102 -8.49 15.93 2.89
C ARG A 102 -9.88 16.48 3.20
N LEU A 103 -10.36 17.42 2.40
CA LEU A 103 -11.71 17.97 2.55
C LEU A 103 -12.81 16.94 2.27
N LEU A 104 -12.49 15.90 1.49
CA LEU A 104 -13.40 14.79 1.16
C LEU A 104 -13.28 13.60 2.10
N ALA A 105 -12.24 13.56 2.94
CA ALA A 105 -11.94 12.41 3.79
C ALA A 105 -13.12 12.10 4.74
N PRO A 106 -13.47 10.82 4.93
CA PRO A 106 -14.45 10.41 5.94
C PRO A 106 -14.01 10.80 7.37
N ASP A 107 -14.91 10.66 8.35
CA ASP A 107 -14.59 10.86 9.77
C ASP A 107 -13.30 10.10 10.14
N PRO A 108 -12.26 10.76 10.67
CA PRO A 108 -10.97 10.13 10.97
C PRO A 108 -11.06 9.01 12.01
N ASN A 109 -12.16 8.89 12.76
CA ASN A 109 -12.39 7.80 13.71
C ASN A 109 -13.03 6.55 13.07
N SER A 110 -13.61 6.68 11.87
CA SER A 110 -14.10 5.56 11.07
C SER A 110 -12.93 4.76 10.48
N ASP A 111 -13.16 3.49 10.14
CA ASP A 111 -12.09 2.65 9.58
C ASP A 111 -11.64 3.14 8.19
N ASP A 112 -12.60 3.55 7.35
CA ASP A 112 -12.30 4.17 6.05
C ASP A 112 -11.56 5.50 6.21
N GLY A 113 -11.97 6.33 7.17
CA GLY A 113 -11.28 7.60 7.46
C GLY A 113 -9.84 7.40 7.94
N LYS A 114 -9.58 6.40 8.80
CA LYS A 114 -8.20 6.05 9.19
C LYS A 114 -7.36 5.63 7.98
N ASN A 115 -7.93 4.80 7.10
CA ASN A 115 -7.24 4.32 5.90
C ASN A 115 -6.94 5.47 4.92
N VAL A 116 -7.91 6.35 4.67
CA VAL A 116 -7.74 7.54 3.81
C VAL A 116 -6.68 8.48 4.37
N ASN A 117 -6.74 8.80 5.67
CA ASN A 117 -5.75 9.70 6.28
C ASN A 117 -4.34 9.10 6.24
N LEU A 118 -4.19 7.82 6.56
CA LEU A 118 -2.89 7.16 6.46
C LEU A 118 -2.34 7.18 5.02
N TRP A 119 -3.21 6.97 4.02
CA TRP A 119 -2.83 7.05 2.62
C TRP A 119 -2.37 8.47 2.22
N ILE A 120 -3.09 9.51 2.66
CA ILE A 120 -2.71 10.91 2.44
C ILE A 120 -1.38 11.23 3.13
N ASP A 121 -1.17 10.77 4.35
CA ASP A 121 0.06 11.03 5.11
C ASP A 121 1.28 10.34 4.44
N ASP A 122 1.11 9.11 3.93
CA ASP A 122 2.12 8.46 3.09
C ASP A 122 2.39 9.29 1.82
N TYR A 123 1.35 9.84 1.18
CA TYR A 123 1.51 10.71 0.02
C TYR A 123 2.33 11.98 0.34
N GLU A 124 2.14 12.58 1.51
CA GLU A 124 2.94 13.74 1.93
C GLU A 124 4.41 13.44 2.10
N ILE A 125 4.75 12.25 2.60
CA ILE A 125 6.14 11.79 2.68
C ILE A 125 6.74 11.75 1.26
N TYR A 126 6.02 11.17 0.31
CA TYR A 126 6.45 11.11 -1.09
C TYR A 126 6.65 12.52 -1.69
N LEU A 127 5.76 13.48 -1.42
CA LEU A 127 5.92 14.86 -1.89
C LEU A 127 7.11 15.57 -1.21
N ASN A 128 7.36 15.30 0.07
CA ASN A 128 8.55 15.81 0.74
C ASN A 128 9.85 15.19 0.16
N ASP A 129 9.83 13.92 -0.26
CA ASP A 129 10.97 13.33 -0.97
C ASP A 129 11.23 14.08 -2.29
N ARG A 130 10.18 14.52 -3.01
CA ARG A 130 10.31 15.31 -4.23
C ARG A 130 10.92 16.68 -3.97
N ASP A 131 10.52 17.37 -2.91
CA ASP A 131 11.13 18.66 -2.52
C ASP A 131 12.63 18.48 -2.23
N GLN A 132 12.98 17.43 -1.50
CA GLN A 132 14.40 17.10 -1.23
C GLN A 132 15.16 16.77 -2.51
N TYR A 133 14.48 16.14 -3.48
CA TYR A 133 15.07 15.82 -4.77
C TYR A 133 15.34 17.08 -5.61
N ALA A 134 14.41 18.02 -5.66
CA ALA A 134 14.60 19.31 -6.31
C ALA A 134 15.77 20.10 -5.69
N GLU A 135 15.88 20.11 -4.36
CA GLU A 135 16.98 20.79 -3.66
C GLU A 135 18.36 20.22 -4.01
N LYS A 136 18.48 18.91 -4.26
CA LYS A 136 19.75 18.31 -4.67
C LYS A 136 20.28 18.93 -5.97
N PHE A 137 19.41 19.19 -6.94
CA PHE A 137 19.81 19.82 -8.20
C PHE A 137 20.31 21.24 -7.99
N ARG A 138 19.67 22.03 -7.11
CA ARG A 138 20.12 23.38 -6.72
C ARG A 138 21.49 23.36 -6.05
N LEU A 139 21.84 22.26 -5.40
CA LEU A 139 23.16 22.01 -4.80
C LEU A 139 24.19 21.41 -5.79
N GLY A 140 23.83 21.27 -7.07
CA GLY A 140 24.68 20.69 -8.11
C GLY A 140 24.86 19.17 -7.99
N LYS A 141 23.95 18.46 -7.32
CA LYS A 141 23.94 17.01 -7.18
C LYS A 141 22.88 16.39 -8.10
N ASP A 142 23.33 15.59 -9.06
CA ASP A 142 22.46 14.80 -9.94
C ASP A 142 22.51 13.33 -9.49
N GLU A 143 21.65 12.99 -8.55
CA GLU A 143 21.52 11.65 -7.99
C GLU A 143 20.19 11.02 -8.43
N ALA A 144 20.05 9.70 -8.24
CA ALA A 144 18.75 9.06 -8.43
C ALA A 144 17.73 9.56 -7.38
N PHE A 145 16.47 9.64 -7.78
CA PHE A 145 15.37 9.88 -6.86
C PHE A 145 15.27 8.74 -5.83
N VAL A 146 15.15 9.10 -4.56
CA VAL A 146 15.05 8.15 -3.43
C VAL A 146 13.72 8.38 -2.74
N VAL A 147 13.01 7.28 -2.48
CA VAL A 147 11.70 7.29 -1.82
C VAL A 147 11.87 6.81 -0.38
N SER A 148 11.26 7.53 0.56
CA SER A 148 11.29 7.23 1.99
C SER A 148 10.43 6.00 2.33
N PRO A 149 10.65 5.37 3.49
CA PRO A 149 9.74 4.36 4.02
C PRO A 149 8.34 4.95 4.32
N SER A 150 7.29 4.16 4.13
CA SER A 150 5.93 4.50 4.59
C SER A 150 5.86 4.59 6.12
N ILE A 151 4.83 5.24 6.64
CA ILE A 151 4.50 5.34 8.06
C ILE A 151 4.42 3.95 8.74
N LYS A 152 3.99 2.92 7.99
CA LYS A 152 3.96 1.53 8.49
C LYS A 152 5.36 0.87 8.53
N GLY A 153 6.37 1.47 7.90
CA GLY A 153 7.79 1.15 8.03
C GLY A 153 8.27 -0.11 7.29
N ASP A 154 7.38 -0.88 6.68
CA ASP A 154 7.69 -2.17 6.03
C ASP A 154 7.90 -2.05 4.50
N LYS A 155 7.65 -0.88 3.92
CA LYS A 155 7.64 -0.64 2.46
C LYS A 155 8.16 0.77 2.15
N TRP A 156 8.65 0.97 0.93
CA TRP A 156 8.78 2.32 0.35
C TRP A 156 7.40 2.94 0.20
N VAL A 157 7.29 4.25 0.44
CA VAL A 157 5.99 4.92 0.56
C VAL A 157 5.16 4.93 -0.72
N SER A 158 5.80 4.85 -1.88
CA SER A 158 5.12 4.70 -3.17
C SER A 158 4.25 3.44 -3.26
N ARG A 159 4.61 2.36 -2.55
CA ARG A 159 3.88 1.09 -2.62
C ARG A 159 2.50 1.14 -1.97
N PRO A 160 2.33 1.52 -0.69
CA PRO A 160 1.00 1.65 -0.08
C PRO A 160 0.15 2.74 -0.76
N ILE A 161 0.76 3.82 -1.27
CA ILE A 161 0.05 4.82 -2.08
C ILE A 161 -0.62 4.15 -3.29
N ASP A 162 0.17 3.40 -4.06
CA ASP A 162 -0.27 2.70 -5.25
C ASP A 162 -1.28 1.57 -4.95
N GLU A 163 -1.04 0.79 -3.90
CA GLU A 163 -1.89 -0.32 -3.47
C GLU A 163 -3.28 0.19 -3.07
N PHE A 164 -3.36 1.28 -2.30
CA PHE A 164 -4.63 1.94 -1.96
C PHE A 164 -5.36 2.47 -3.20
N ALA A 165 -4.66 3.18 -4.08
CA ALA A 165 -5.23 3.72 -5.31
C ALA A 165 -5.80 2.61 -6.21
N LYS A 166 -5.06 1.51 -6.38
CA LYS A 166 -5.50 0.34 -7.16
C LYS A 166 -6.70 -0.36 -6.54
N ALA A 167 -6.71 -0.54 -5.22
CA ALA A 167 -7.83 -1.15 -4.50
C ALA A 167 -9.14 -0.35 -4.68
N ASN A 168 -9.03 0.97 -4.79
CA ASN A 168 -10.17 1.88 -4.83
C ASN A 168 -10.54 2.42 -6.23
N ASP A 169 -9.98 1.86 -7.31
CA ASP A 169 -10.20 2.30 -8.70
C ASP A 169 -9.86 3.79 -8.96
N LEU A 170 -8.79 4.24 -8.29
CA LEU A 170 -8.23 5.58 -8.33
C LEU A 170 -6.89 5.59 -9.07
N LYS A 171 -6.85 5.04 -10.29
CA LYS A 171 -5.59 4.89 -11.05
C LYS A 171 -4.92 6.23 -11.39
N GLU A 172 -5.69 7.30 -11.39
CA GLU A 172 -5.22 8.66 -11.59
C GLU A 172 -4.50 9.21 -10.34
N CYS A 173 -4.72 8.63 -9.16
CA CYS A 173 -4.03 9.00 -7.92
C CYS A 173 -2.81 8.10 -7.61
N LEU A 174 -2.27 7.39 -8.61
CA LEU A 174 -0.98 6.72 -8.45
C LEU A 174 0.14 7.76 -8.30
N VAL A 175 1.26 7.37 -7.69
CA VAL A 175 2.39 8.30 -7.63
C VAL A 175 2.81 8.72 -9.05
N PRO A 176 3.09 10.02 -9.27
CA PRO A 176 3.52 10.49 -10.58
C PRO A 176 4.89 9.91 -10.95
N LEU A 177 5.11 9.67 -12.25
CA LEU A 177 6.33 9.09 -12.80
C LEU A 177 7.07 10.11 -13.70
N ASP A 178 7.09 11.36 -13.27
CA ASP A 178 7.64 12.54 -13.97
C ASP A 178 9.11 12.85 -13.62
N VAL A 179 9.67 12.15 -12.63
CA VAL A 179 11.03 12.35 -12.10
C VAL A 179 11.90 11.10 -12.16
#